data_AF-A0A4Q3XWP2-F1
#
_entry.id   AF-A0A4Q3XWP2-F1
#
_cell.length_a   1.000
_cell.length_b   1.000
_cell.length_c   1.000
_cell.angle_alpha   90.00
_cell.angle_beta   90.00
_cell.angle_gamma   90.00
#
_symmetry.space_group_name_H-M   'P 1'
#
loop_
_entity.id
_entity.type
_entity.pdbx_description
1 polymer ?
#
loop_
_entity_poly.entity_id
_entity_poly.type
_entity_poly.pdbx_seq_one_letter_code
_entity_poly.pdbx_strand_id
1 'polypeptide(L)'
;IFPGGYIPALSELVAPAEKAGWQIMDVEGMRFHYSHTLEEWYRRTVMHRDEIVELYDQQFYRMWLFYLAGAEQSFRHGNMVNWQLLYVKDRAAIPMTREYIEQESARLRAAEPVPAWHLDPALRMAAE
;
A
#
# COMPACT_ATOMS: atom_id res chain seq x y z
N ILE A 1 7.63 -5.54 14.89
CA ILE A 1 7.99 -5.35 13.46
C ILE A 1 8.64 -3.99 13.24
N PHE A 2 8.00 -2.87 13.63
CA PHE A 2 8.58 -1.52 13.47
C PHE A 2 8.74 -0.79 14.82
N PRO A 3 9.85 -0.99 15.54
CA PRO A 3 10.14 -0.23 16.76
C PRO A 3 10.24 1.28 16.45
N GLY A 4 9.56 2.11 17.24
CA GLY A 4 9.50 3.56 17.02
C GLY A 4 8.56 3.98 15.87
N GLY A 5 7.83 3.04 15.27
CA GLY A 5 6.86 3.33 14.22
C GLY A 5 5.70 4.18 14.72
N TYR A 6 5.34 5.18 13.93
CA TYR A 6 4.22 6.07 14.18
C TYR A 6 3.51 6.39 12.86
N ILE A 7 2.18 6.32 12.88
CA ILE A 7 1.34 6.52 11.71
C ILE A 7 0.58 7.83 11.96
N PRO A 8 0.92 8.92 11.25
CA PRO A 8 0.30 10.22 11.48
C PRO A 8 -1.15 10.22 11.00
N ALA A 9 -2.00 10.96 11.69
CA ALA A 9 -3.30 11.33 11.16
C ALA A 9 -3.13 12.27 9.94
N LEU A 10 -4.14 12.31 9.06
CA LEU A 10 -4.13 13.22 7.91
C LEU A 10 -3.91 14.69 8.33
N SER A 11 -4.51 15.11 9.45
CA SER A 11 -4.33 16.46 10.00
C SER A 11 -2.88 16.79 10.38
N GLU A 12 -2.12 15.78 10.79
CA GLU A 12 -0.70 15.91 11.18
C GLU A 12 0.21 16.01 9.96
N LEU A 13 -0.28 15.66 8.76
CA LEU A 13 0.38 15.91 7.49
C LEU A 13 0.00 17.29 6.91
N VAL A 14 -1.29 17.62 6.96
CA VAL A 14 -1.86 18.82 6.35
C VAL A 14 -1.44 20.11 7.07
N ALA A 15 -1.61 20.17 8.40
CA ALA A 15 -1.41 21.42 9.13
C ALA A 15 0.05 21.93 9.09
N PRO A 16 1.09 21.09 9.20
CA PRO A 16 2.47 21.55 9.04
C PRO A 16 2.80 21.96 7.60
N ALA A 17 2.23 21.28 6.59
CA ALA A 17 2.47 21.61 5.19
C ALA A 17 1.97 23.01 4.84
N GLU A 18 0.75 23.36 5.27
CA GLU A 18 0.18 24.71 5.08
C GLU A 18 1.02 25.78 5.79
N LYS A 19 1.45 25.53 7.04
CA LYS A 19 2.34 26.44 7.78
C LYS A 19 3.69 26.64 7.07
N ALA A 20 4.17 25.65 6.34
CA ALA A 20 5.38 25.71 5.54
C ALA A 20 5.17 26.35 4.15
N GLY A 21 3.98 26.88 3.86
CA GLY A 21 3.66 27.58 2.61
C GLY A 21 3.33 26.65 1.43
N TRP A 22 3.09 25.36 1.68
CA TRP A 22 2.57 24.45 0.66
C TRP A 22 1.07 24.57 0.52
N GLN A 23 0.58 24.40 -0.70
CA GLN A 23 -0.84 24.37 -1.03
C GLN A 23 -1.23 22.95 -1.36
N ILE A 24 -2.24 22.41 -0.68
CA ILE A 24 -2.74 21.06 -0.93
C ILE A 24 -3.74 21.13 -2.07
N MET A 25 -3.43 20.43 -3.16
CA MET A 25 -4.25 20.44 -4.37
C MET A 25 -5.08 19.18 -4.54
N ASP A 26 -4.67 18.08 -3.92
CA ASP A 26 -5.44 16.85 -3.90
C ASP A 26 -5.11 15.97 -2.69
N VAL A 27 -6.10 15.21 -2.23
CA VAL A 27 -5.95 14.20 -1.18
C VAL A 27 -6.73 12.95 -1.59
N GLU A 28 -6.02 11.85 -1.79
CA GLU A 28 -6.60 10.56 -2.15
C GLU A 28 -6.35 9.53 -1.04
N GLY A 29 -7.44 8.88 -0.61
CA GLY A 29 -7.38 7.81 0.39
C GLY A 29 -7.38 6.44 -0.28
N MET A 30 -6.24 5.74 -0.23
CA MET A 30 -6.05 4.40 -0.76
C MET A 30 -6.54 3.33 0.23
N ARG A 31 -7.82 3.43 0.62
CA ARG A 31 -8.45 2.67 1.73
C ARG A 31 -8.20 1.16 1.66
N PHE A 32 -8.93 0.46 0.79
CA PHE A 32 -8.86 -1.01 0.67
C PHE A 32 -7.71 -1.50 -0.20
N HIS A 33 -7.06 -0.62 -0.96
CA HIS A 33 -5.92 -0.99 -1.77
C HIS A 33 -4.84 -1.68 -0.93
N TYR A 34 -4.56 -1.16 0.26
CA TYR A 34 -3.52 -1.74 1.10
C TYR A 34 -3.95 -3.01 1.84
N SER A 35 -5.25 -3.18 2.13
CA SER A 35 -5.74 -4.48 2.62
C SER A 35 -5.56 -5.55 1.56
N HIS A 36 -5.84 -5.28 0.29
CA HIS A 36 -5.61 -6.23 -0.80
C HIS A 36 -4.13 -6.56 -0.99
N THR A 37 -3.24 -5.57 -0.86
CA THR A 37 -1.80 -5.81 -0.87
C THR A 37 -1.36 -6.75 0.25
N LEU A 38 -1.80 -6.49 1.48
CA LEU A 38 -1.43 -7.31 2.65
C LEU A 38 -2.02 -8.72 2.59
N GLU A 39 -3.24 -8.85 2.07
CA GLU A 39 -3.90 -10.12 1.80
C GLU A 39 -3.07 -10.96 0.81
N GLU A 40 -2.59 -10.35 -0.27
CA GLU A 40 -1.73 -11.03 -1.25
C GLU A 40 -0.36 -11.41 -0.65
N TRP A 41 0.25 -10.53 0.14
CA TRP A 41 1.48 -10.86 0.86
C TRP A 41 1.30 -12.00 1.85
N TYR A 42 0.17 -12.04 2.54
CA TYR A 42 -0.19 -13.14 3.44
C TYR A 42 -0.29 -14.45 2.66
N ARG A 43 -1.05 -14.49 1.56
CA ARG A 43 -1.19 -15.68 0.70
C ARG A 43 0.15 -16.23 0.24
N ARG A 44 1.04 -15.35 -0.25
CA ARG A 44 2.39 -15.74 -0.70
C ARG A 44 3.28 -16.22 0.44
N THR A 45 3.14 -15.62 1.62
CA THR A 45 3.87 -16.07 2.81
C THR A 45 3.45 -17.49 3.19
N VAL A 46 2.15 -17.79 3.19
CA VAL A 46 1.63 -19.15 3.45
C VAL A 46 2.13 -20.14 2.40
N MET A 47 2.05 -19.75 1.13
CA MET A 47 2.47 -20.54 -0.02
C MET A 47 3.94 -20.99 0.06
N HIS A 48 4.83 -20.10 0.50
CA HIS A 48 6.27 -20.33 0.57
C HIS A 48 6.77 -20.61 1.99
N ARG A 49 5.93 -21.22 2.84
CA ARG A 49 6.25 -21.49 4.24
C ARG A 49 7.60 -22.17 4.42
N ASP A 50 7.84 -23.26 3.71
CA ASP A 50 9.02 -24.10 3.95
C ASP A 50 10.31 -23.37 3.56
N GLU A 51 10.30 -22.62 2.47
CA GLU A 51 11.41 -21.74 2.06
C GLU A 51 11.70 -20.65 3.11
N ILE A 52 10.64 -20.03 3.66
CA ILE A 52 10.78 -18.97 4.67
C ILE A 52 11.30 -19.54 6.00
N VAL A 53 10.84 -20.72 6.40
CA VAL A 53 11.32 -21.40 7.62
C VAL A 53 12.77 -21.84 7.47
N GLU A 54 13.17 -22.33 6.29
CA GLU A 54 14.57 -22.68 6.00
C GLU A 54 15.48 -21.44 6.05
N LEU A 55 15.02 -20.31 5.50
CA LEU A 55 15.78 -19.07 5.48
C LEU A 55 15.89 -18.41 6.87
N TYR A 56 14.87 -18.55 7.70
CA TYR A 56 14.78 -17.92 9.03
C TYR A 56 14.57 -18.98 10.11
N ASP A 57 13.34 -19.14 10.58
CA ASP A 57 12.90 -20.20 11.48
C ASP A 57 11.36 -20.22 11.60
N GLN A 58 10.83 -21.19 12.35
CA GLN A 58 9.39 -21.31 12.64
C GLN A 58 8.85 -20.13 13.47
N GLN A 59 9.66 -19.53 14.33
CA GLN A 59 9.22 -18.43 15.20
C GLN A 59 8.97 -17.17 14.37
N PHE A 60 9.90 -16.83 13.48
CA PHE A 60 9.82 -15.74 12.53
C PHE A 60 8.62 -15.92 11.61
N TYR A 61 8.45 -17.11 11.01
CA TYR A 61 7.31 -17.38 10.13
C TYR A 61 5.97 -17.08 10.83
N ARG A 62 5.78 -17.59 12.06
CA ARG A 62 4.56 -17.33 12.84
C ARG A 62 4.38 -15.86 13.21
N MET A 63 5.45 -15.19 13.59
CA MET A 63 5.42 -13.75 13.88
C MET A 63 5.02 -12.96 12.62
N TRP A 64 5.59 -13.29 11.47
CA TRP A 64 5.34 -12.60 10.21
C TRP A 64 3.91 -12.80 9.71
N LEU A 65 3.39 -14.04 9.79
CA LEU A 65 1.97 -14.32 9.52
C LEU A 65 1.05 -13.51 10.42
N PHE A 66 1.33 -13.47 11.73
CA PHE A 66 0.52 -12.72 12.68
C PHE A 66 0.52 -11.22 12.35
N TYR A 67 1.67 -10.67 12.01
CA TYR A 67 1.78 -9.29 11.56
C TYR A 67 0.96 -9.01 10.30
N LEU A 68 1.12 -9.82 9.24
CA LEU A 68 0.42 -9.60 7.98
C LEU A 68 -1.10 -9.69 8.16
N ALA A 69 -1.59 -10.70 8.88
CA ALA A 69 -3.02 -10.82 9.18
C ALA A 69 -3.54 -9.64 10.01
N GLY A 70 -2.84 -9.25 11.08
CA GLY A 70 -3.27 -8.13 11.93
C GLY A 70 -3.24 -6.78 11.19
N ALA A 71 -2.21 -6.56 10.36
CA ALA A 71 -2.11 -5.36 9.53
C ALA A 71 -3.25 -5.31 8.51
N GLU A 72 -3.51 -6.41 7.80
CA GLU A 72 -4.57 -6.50 6.80
C GLU A 72 -5.94 -6.16 7.40
N GLN A 73 -6.26 -6.74 8.56
CA GLN A 73 -7.51 -6.49 9.29
C GLN A 73 -7.62 -5.04 9.76
N SER A 74 -6.51 -4.40 10.14
CA SER A 74 -6.48 -2.99 10.52
C SER A 74 -6.84 -2.04 9.38
N PHE A 75 -6.52 -2.40 8.13
CA PHE A 75 -6.94 -1.64 6.94
C PHE A 75 -8.34 -1.99 6.47
N ARG A 76 -8.76 -3.26 6.56
CA ARG A 76 -10.08 -3.69 6.09
C ARG A 76 -11.22 -3.28 7.03
N HIS A 77 -11.00 -3.39 8.34
CA HIS A 77 -12.02 -3.19 9.36
C HIS A 77 -11.67 -2.12 10.39
N GLY A 78 -10.41 -1.69 10.45
CA GLY A 78 -9.97 -0.59 11.28
C GLY A 78 -9.99 0.75 10.56
N ASN A 79 -9.24 1.70 11.11
CA ASN A 79 -9.19 3.09 10.63
C ASN A 79 -7.91 3.43 9.86
N MET A 80 -7.12 2.42 9.49
CA MET A 80 -5.85 2.61 8.78
C MET A 80 -6.11 3.00 7.32
N VAL A 81 -5.38 3.99 6.83
CA VAL A 81 -5.49 4.48 5.44
C VAL A 81 -4.11 4.90 4.93
N ASN A 82 -3.80 4.53 3.70
CA ASN A 82 -2.68 5.12 2.97
C ASN A 82 -3.17 6.38 2.25
N TRP A 83 -2.59 7.53 2.57
CA TRP A 83 -2.92 8.80 1.92
C TRP A 83 -1.91 9.15 0.84
N GLN A 84 -2.41 9.57 -0.32
CA GLN A 84 -1.62 10.26 -1.34
C GLN A 84 -2.01 11.74 -1.30
N LEU A 85 -1.03 12.62 -1.09
CA LEU A 85 -1.25 14.07 -1.04
C LEU A 85 -0.45 14.74 -2.15
N LEU A 86 -1.12 15.60 -2.91
CA LEU A 86 -0.49 16.44 -3.91
C LEU A 86 -0.33 17.85 -3.35
N TYR A 87 0.93 18.29 -3.23
CA TYR A 87 1.27 19.64 -2.79
C TYR A 87 1.90 20.44 -3.92
N VAL A 88 1.61 21.75 -3.97
CA VAL A 88 2.27 22.69 -4.87
C VAL A 88 2.73 23.94 -4.11
N LYS A 89 3.80 24.59 -4.58
CA LYS A 89 4.17 25.95 -4.18
C LYS A 89 3.68 27.00 -5.17
N ASP A 90 3.77 26.67 -6.46
CA ASP A 90 3.21 27.45 -7.55
C ASP A 90 1.84 26.89 -7.94
N ARG A 91 0.83 27.76 -7.95
CA ARG A 91 -0.55 27.41 -8.32
C ARG A 91 -0.67 26.97 -9.77
N ALA A 92 0.23 27.45 -10.64
CA ALA A 92 0.25 27.10 -12.06
C ALA A 92 0.99 25.78 -12.35
N ALA A 93 1.56 25.12 -11.34
CA ALA A 93 2.34 23.89 -11.51
C ALA A 93 1.49 22.68 -11.97
N ILE A 94 0.17 22.75 -11.79
CA ILE A 94 -0.76 21.69 -12.21
C ILE A 94 -1.93 22.28 -13.00
N PRO A 95 -2.55 21.49 -13.90
CA PRO A 95 -3.78 21.88 -14.56
C PRO A 95 -4.90 22.17 -13.55
N MET A 96 -5.85 23.01 -13.97
CA MET A 96 -7.00 23.40 -13.14
C MET A 96 -7.92 22.23 -12.77
N THR A 97 -7.93 21.17 -13.58
CA THR A 97 -8.78 19.99 -13.43
C THR A 97 -7.94 18.72 -13.47
N ARG A 98 -8.48 17.62 -12.91
CA ARG A 98 -7.70 16.41 -12.57
C ARG A 98 -7.50 15.42 -13.72
N GLU A 99 -7.97 15.71 -14.93
CA GLU A 99 -7.96 14.76 -16.06
C GLU A 99 -6.55 14.31 -16.42
N TYR A 100 -5.52 15.12 -16.14
CA TYR A 100 -4.13 14.73 -16.38
C TYR A 100 -3.73 13.46 -15.60
N ILE A 101 -4.31 13.23 -14.42
CA ILE A 101 -4.04 12.03 -13.61
C ILE A 101 -4.59 10.80 -14.32
N GLU A 102 -5.84 10.87 -14.78
CA GLU A 102 -6.49 9.75 -15.48
C GLU A 102 -5.84 9.46 -16.84
N GLN A 103 -5.51 10.52 -17.59
CA GLN A 103 -4.82 10.39 -18.87
C GLN A 103 -3.44 9.73 -18.70
N GLU A 104 -2.67 10.17 -17.71
CA GLU A 104 -1.36 9.60 -17.44
C GLU A 104 -1.45 8.17 -16.90
N SER A 105 -2.41 7.88 -16.02
CA SER A 105 -2.71 6.53 -15.54
C SER A 105 -3.02 5.58 -16.70
N ALA A 106 -3.87 5.99 -17.65
CA ALA A 106 -4.18 5.20 -18.84
C ALA A 106 -2.95 4.99 -19.73
N ARG A 107 -2.14 6.03 -19.93
CA ARG A 107 -0.90 5.94 -20.71
C ARG A 107 0.08 4.95 -20.09
N LEU A 108 0.30 5.00 -18.78
CA LEU A 108 1.21 4.11 -18.05
C LEU A 108 0.73 2.65 -18.12
N ARG A 109 -0.57 2.41 -17.89
CA ARG A 109 -1.16 1.07 -17.98
C ARG A 109 -1.09 0.47 -19.40
N ALA A 110 -1.09 1.30 -20.43
CA ALA A 110 -0.93 0.86 -21.81
C ALA A 110 0.54 0.64 -22.21
N ALA A 111 1.48 1.32 -21.54
CA ALA A 111 2.91 1.26 -21.86
C ALA A 111 3.58 0.01 -21.28
N GLU A 112 3.11 -0.50 -20.15
CA GLU A 112 3.67 -1.69 -19.51
C GLU A 112 2.79 -2.92 -19.78
N PRO A 113 3.36 -4.06 -20.21
CA PRO A 113 2.61 -5.30 -20.23
C PRO A 113 2.18 -5.61 -18.80
N VAL A 114 0.91 -5.96 -18.62
CA VAL A 114 0.42 -6.42 -17.32
C VAL A 114 1.32 -7.57 -16.86
N PRO A 115 1.97 -7.48 -15.69
CA PRO A 115 2.85 -8.53 -15.22
C PRO A 115 2.12 -9.87 -15.25
N ALA A 116 2.70 -10.86 -15.94
CA ALA A 116 2.19 -12.21 -15.86
C ALA A 116 2.47 -12.73 -14.45
N TRP A 117 1.42 -12.83 -13.64
CA TRP A 117 1.51 -13.30 -12.27
C TRP A 117 1.81 -14.80 -12.24
N HIS A 118 3.10 -15.14 -12.19
CA HIS A 118 3.62 -16.51 -12.08
C HIS A 118 3.61 -17.03 -10.63
N LEU A 119 2.43 -17.30 -10.07
CA LEU A 119 2.38 -18.24 -8.93
C LEU A 119 1.97 -19.60 -9.49
N ASP A 120 2.64 -20.66 -9.07
CA ASP A 120 2.28 -22.03 -9.45
C ASP A 120 0.80 -22.26 -9.09
N PRO A 121 -0.07 -22.60 -10.07
CA PRO A 121 -1.47 -22.89 -9.81
C PRO A 121 -1.68 -23.95 -8.72
N ALA A 122 -0.76 -24.91 -8.58
CA ALA A 122 -0.80 -25.93 -7.53
C ALA A 122 -0.56 -25.34 -6.14
N LEU A 123 0.28 -24.32 -6.05
CA LEU A 123 0.57 -23.61 -4.80
C LEU A 123 -0.58 -22.68 -4.38
N ARG A 124 -1.33 -22.12 -5.34
CA ARG A 124 -2.50 -21.27 -5.06
C ARG A 124 -3.63 -22.01 -4.33
N MET A 125 -3.90 -23.26 -4.70
CA MET A 125 -4.92 -24.09 -4.05
C MET A 125 -4.56 -24.50 -2.62
N ALA A 126 -3.28 -24.49 -2.25
CA ALA A 126 -2.82 -24.80 -0.90
C ALA A 126 -2.91 -23.59 0.06
N ALA A 127 -3.10 -22.38 -0.48
CA ALA A 127 -3.19 -21.12 0.27
C ALA A 127 -4.63 -20.61 0.46
N GLU A 128 -5.62 -21.26 -0.17
CA GLU A 128 -7.07 -21.05 0.01
C GLU A 128 -7.63 -22.04 1.03
#